data_AF-A0A4Q1JNM5-F1
#
_entry.id   AF-A0A4Q1JNM5-F1
#
_cell.length_a   1.000
_cell.length_b   1.000
_cell.length_c   1.000
_cell.angle_alpha   90.00
_cell.angle_beta   90.00
_cell.angle_gamma   90.00
#
_symmetry.space_group_name_H-M   'P 1'
#
loop_
_entity.id
_entity.type
_entity.pdbx_description
1 polymer ?
#
loop_
_entity_poly.entity_id
_entity_poly.type
_entity_poly.pdbx_seq_one_letter_code
_entity_poly.pdbx_strand_id
1 'polypeptide(L)'
;MSEKTQDYSYLDQIAPQKEKWNQLNKSELQVMCFRTFLLYGQSQNKNMILTIFEMYEFLSTQTTTTERTKMLTALSANIRKKQPKSIMALFPFIQVEEDANIIRTASQFFVNLSIISNKEAVSGAKILLELIKNDLNDARSAYILLGLLDMDNDKVNAQVSLIYSQLGSEVKTILHNNGVKI
;
A
#
# COMPACT_ATOMS: atom_id res chain seq x y z
N MET A 1 -10.21 -35.00 0.24
CA MET A 1 -8.74 -34.90 0.18
C MET A 1 -8.34 -33.82 1.17
N SER A 2 -7.55 -34.15 2.19
CA SER A 2 -7.03 -33.13 3.11
C SER A 2 -5.96 -32.31 2.37
N GLU A 3 -6.23 -31.03 2.17
CA GLU A 3 -5.18 -30.08 1.75
C GLU A 3 -4.10 -30.08 2.82
N LYS A 4 -2.92 -30.61 2.50
CA LYS A 4 -1.74 -30.44 3.36
C LYS A 4 -1.39 -28.96 3.33
N THR A 5 -1.76 -28.23 4.38
CA THR A 5 -1.30 -26.86 4.58
C THR A 5 0.23 -26.89 4.67
N GLN A 6 0.90 -26.38 3.65
CA GLN A 6 2.36 -26.29 3.63
C GLN A 6 2.81 -25.32 4.75
N ASP A 7 3.70 -25.78 5.63
CA ASP A 7 4.23 -24.95 6.71
C ASP A 7 5.29 -23.98 6.17
N TYR A 8 5.03 -22.69 6.33
CA TYR A 8 5.89 -21.59 5.91
C TYR A 8 6.46 -20.80 7.09
N SER A 9 6.43 -21.37 8.31
CA SER A 9 6.94 -20.73 9.53
C SER A 9 8.40 -20.31 9.44
N TYR A 10 9.23 -21.07 8.72
CA TYR A 10 10.65 -20.78 8.53
C TYR A 10 10.91 -19.46 7.78
N LEU A 11 9.96 -18.96 6.98
CA LEU A 11 10.12 -17.72 6.23
C LEU A 11 10.25 -16.49 7.13
N ASP A 12 9.68 -16.52 8.34
CA ASP A 12 9.82 -15.43 9.30
C ASP A 12 11.28 -15.25 9.76
N GLN A 13 12.07 -16.33 9.73
CA GLN A 13 13.50 -16.29 10.04
C GLN A 13 14.33 -15.79 8.85
N ILE A 14 13.86 -16.04 7.61
CA ILE A 14 14.54 -15.60 6.38
C ILE A 14 14.28 -14.12 6.10
N ALA A 15 13.11 -13.61 6.48
CA ALA A 15 12.72 -12.21 6.34
C ALA A 15 13.86 -11.20 6.63
N PRO A 16 14.54 -11.22 7.79
CA PRO A 16 15.62 -10.28 8.09
C PRO A 16 16.95 -10.53 7.34
N GLN A 17 17.07 -11.61 6.57
CA GLN A 17 18.32 -12.07 5.93
C GLN A 17 18.25 -11.83 4.41
N LYS A 18 18.52 -10.59 3.98
CA LYS A 18 18.40 -10.14 2.57
C LYS A 18 19.15 -11.03 1.58
N GLU A 19 20.32 -11.51 1.97
CA GLU A 19 21.17 -12.40 1.18
C GLU A 19 20.51 -13.76 0.88
N LYS A 20 19.52 -14.17 1.66
CA LYS A 20 18.80 -15.44 1.50
C LYS A 20 17.55 -15.32 0.62
N TRP A 21 17.09 -14.12 0.27
CA TRP A 21 15.86 -13.97 -0.52
C TRP A 21 15.96 -14.57 -1.93
N ASN A 22 17.15 -14.54 -2.52
CA ASN A 22 17.43 -15.17 -3.83
C ASN A 22 17.29 -16.71 -3.81
N GLN A 23 17.23 -17.32 -2.63
CA GLN A 23 17.08 -18.77 -2.47
C GLN A 23 15.61 -19.18 -2.45
N LEU A 24 14.70 -18.22 -2.29
CA LEU A 24 13.26 -18.48 -2.23
C LEU A 24 12.70 -18.66 -3.62
N ASN A 25 11.78 -19.62 -3.76
CA ASN A 25 10.94 -19.64 -4.94
C ASN A 25 9.91 -18.50 -4.88
N LYS A 26 9.24 -18.24 -6.00
CA LYS A 26 8.30 -17.13 -6.15
C LYS A 26 7.14 -17.17 -5.15
N SER A 27 6.62 -18.35 -4.83
CA SER A 27 5.53 -18.51 -3.88
C SER A 27 6.01 -18.24 -2.45
N GLU A 28 7.18 -18.76 -2.08
CA GLU A 28 7.80 -18.50 -0.78
C GLU A 28 8.07 -17.01 -0.57
N LEU A 29 8.61 -16.33 -1.60
CA LEU A 29 8.84 -14.89 -1.55
C LEU A 29 7.53 -14.11 -1.31
N GLN A 30 6.47 -14.42 -2.05
CA GLN A 30 5.15 -13.78 -1.85
C GLN A 30 4.58 -14.04 -0.45
N VAL A 31 4.71 -15.27 0.06
CA VAL A 31 4.24 -15.63 1.42
C VAL A 31 5.06 -14.88 2.48
N MET A 32 6.38 -14.80 2.32
CA MET A 32 7.27 -14.07 3.22
C MET A 32 6.89 -12.59 3.24
N CYS A 33 6.84 -11.93 2.08
CA CYS A 33 6.46 -10.52 1.97
C CYS A 33 5.09 -10.24 2.58
N PHE A 34 4.09 -11.08 2.28
CA PHE A 34 2.75 -10.97 2.86
C PHE A 34 2.78 -10.99 4.39
N ARG A 35 3.49 -11.96 4.98
CA ARG A 35 3.60 -12.11 6.44
C ARG A 35 4.33 -10.92 7.07
N THR A 36 5.45 -10.51 6.49
CA THR A 36 6.25 -9.40 7.01
C THR A 36 5.51 -8.07 6.92
N PHE A 37 4.79 -7.80 5.82
CA PHE A 37 3.97 -6.59 5.70
C PHE A 37 2.83 -6.58 6.71
N LEU A 38 2.15 -7.72 6.90
CA LEU A 38 1.11 -7.85 7.91
C LEU A 38 1.64 -7.64 9.34
N LEU A 39 2.81 -8.22 9.66
CA LEU A 39 3.49 -8.03 10.94
C LEU A 39 3.87 -6.56 11.17
N TYR A 40 4.35 -5.87 10.13
CA TYR A 40 4.59 -4.43 10.19
C TYR A 40 3.29 -3.67 10.47
N GLY A 41 2.20 -4.00 9.78
CA GLY A 41 0.90 -3.37 10.04
C GLY A 41 0.42 -3.53 11.48
N GLN A 42 0.64 -4.71 12.08
CA GLN A 42 0.24 -5.02 13.46
C GLN A 42 1.12 -4.32 14.50
N SER A 43 2.44 -4.38 14.32
CA SER A 43 3.40 -3.85 15.29
C SER A 43 3.64 -2.35 15.14
N GLN A 44 3.48 -1.82 13.93
CA GLN A 44 3.87 -0.47 13.51
C GLN A 44 5.32 -0.13 13.90
N ASN A 45 6.18 -1.16 13.97
CA ASN A 45 7.57 -0.99 14.35
C ASN A 45 8.32 -0.25 13.25
N LYS A 46 8.69 1.01 13.52
CA LYS A 46 9.41 1.88 12.58
C LYS A 46 10.74 1.30 12.12
N ASN A 47 11.38 0.47 12.94
CA ASN A 47 12.65 -0.17 12.58
C ASN A 47 12.50 -1.19 11.43
N MET A 48 11.27 -1.63 11.12
CA MET A 48 10.99 -2.52 9.99
C MET A 48 10.85 -1.78 8.65
N ILE A 49 10.73 -0.45 8.64
CA ILE A 49 10.37 0.33 7.43
C ILE A 49 11.38 0.12 6.30
N LEU A 50 12.68 0.14 6.60
CA LEU A 50 13.70 -0.10 5.57
C LEU A 50 13.57 -1.52 4.99
N THR A 51 13.45 -2.53 5.85
CA THR A 51 13.31 -3.92 5.43
C THR A 51 12.07 -4.15 4.59
N ILE A 52 10.91 -3.60 4.95
CA ILE A 52 9.69 -3.78 4.14
C ILE A 52 9.80 -3.12 2.77
N PHE A 53 10.51 -2.00 2.66
CA PHE A 53 10.71 -1.33 1.38
C PHE A 53 11.66 -2.12 0.48
N GLU A 54 12.82 -2.53 1.01
CA GLU A 54 13.76 -3.39 0.27
C GLU A 54 13.12 -4.73 -0.15
N MET A 55 12.28 -5.31 0.71
CA MET A 55 11.51 -6.50 0.37
C MET A 55 10.54 -6.28 -0.78
N TYR A 56 9.85 -5.12 -0.78
CA TYR A 56 8.91 -4.80 -1.85
C TYR A 56 9.64 -4.56 -3.17
N GLU A 57 10.75 -3.83 -3.15
CA GLU A 57 11.61 -3.65 -4.32
C GLU A 57 12.04 -5.01 -4.87
N PHE A 58 12.58 -5.88 -4.03
CA PHE A 58 12.99 -7.23 -4.45
C PHE A 58 11.81 -8.01 -5.02
N LEU A 59 10.67 -8.05 -4.34
CA LEU A 59 9.45 -8.69 -4.82
C LEU A 59 9.02 -8.15 -6.20
N SER A 60 9.09 -6.85 -6.42
CA SER A 60 8.67 -6.20 -7.66
C SER A 60 9.50 -6.65 -8.87
N THR A 61 10.80 -6.90 -8.67
CA THR A 61 11.69 -7.44 -9.72
C THR A 61 11.43 -8.91 -10.03
N GLN A 62 10.86 -9.66 -9.07
CA GLN A 62 10.65 -11.11 -9.19
C GLN A 62 9.20 -11.49 -9.55
N THR A 63 8.28 -10.53 -9.58
CA THR A 63 6.84 -10.78 -9.77
C THR A 63 6.21 -9.84 -10.79
N THR A 64 5.13 -10.30 -11.39
CA THR A 64 4.33 -9.51 -12.33
C THR A 64 3.40 -8.55 -11.59
N THR A 65 2.99 -7.48 -12.25
CA THR A 65 1.94 -6.57 -11.75
C THR A 65 0.69 -7.34 -11.31
N THR A 66 0.25 -8.34 -12.09
CA THR A 66 -0.90 -9.18 -11.75
C THR A 66 -0.75 -9.90 -10.42
N GLU A 67 0.44 -10.40 -10.10
CA GLU A 67 0.70 -11.09 -8.83
C GLU A 67 0.75 -10.12 -7.67
N ARG A 68 1.35 -8.94 -7.86
CA ARG A 68 1.35 -7.88 -6.84
C ARG A 68 -0.07 -7.37 -6.56
N THR A 69 -0.89 -7.20 -7.58
CA THR A 69 -2.32 -6.86 -7.43
C THR A 69 -3.10 -7.93 -6.66
N LYS A 70 -2.84 -9.22 -6.94
CA LYS A 70 -3.42 -10.33 -6.17
C LYS A 70 -2.98 -10.29 -4.71
N MET A 71 -1.71 -10.03 -4.45
CA MET A 71 -1.16 -9.92 -3.09
C MET A 71 -1.78 -8.74 -2.33
N LEU A 72 -1.87 -7.57 -2.96
CA LEU A 72 -2.54 -6.38 -2.42
C LEU A 72 -3.99 -6.69 -2.02
N THR A 73 -4.74 -7.34 -2.92
CA THR A 73 -6.14 -7.70 -2.70
C THR A 73 -6.28 -8.73 -1.56
N ALA A 74 -5.42 -9.74 -1.51
CA ALA A 74 -5.42 -10.73 -0.45
C ALA A 74 -5.07 -10.10 0.91
N LEU A 75 -4.11 -9.17 0.93
CA LEU A 75 -3.68 -8.48 2.14
C LEU A 75 -4.77 -7.57 2.67
N SER A 76 -5.40 -6.77 1.81
CA SER A 76 -6.52 -5.89 2.19
C SER A 76 -7.71 -6.68 2.71
N ALA A 77 -8.05 -7.82 2.07
CA ALA A 77 -9.10 -8.72 2.54
C ALA A 77 -8.78 -9.32 3.93
N ASN A 78 -7.52 -9.70 4.17
CA ASN A 78 -7.08 -10.22 5.46
C ASN A 78 -7.18 -9.16 6.56
N ILE A 79 -6.67 -7.94 6.31
CA ILE A 79 -6.77 -6.80 7.22
C ILE A 79 -8.25 -6.55 7.56
N ARG A 80 -9.12 -6.44 6.55
CA ARG A 80 -10.55 -6.20 6.75
C ARG A 80 -11.21 -7.24 7.66
N LYS A 81 -10.91 -8.52 7.44
CA LYS A 81 -11.60 -9.63 8.09
C LYS A 81 -11.05 -9.91 9.49
N LYS A 82 -9.73 -9.81 9.67
CA LYS A 82 -9.05 -10.33 10.87
C LYS A 82 -8.41 -9.25 11.72
N GLN A 83 -7.85 -8.20 11.10
CA GLN A 83 -7.00 -7.24 11.80
C GLN A 83 -7.18 -5.81 11.25
N PRO A 84 -8.35 -5.15 11.40
CA PRO A 84 -8.62 -3.86 10.76
C PRO A 84 -7.63 -2.75 11.11
N LYS A 85 -6.97 -2.84 12.28
CA LYS A 85 -5.94 -1.89 12.72
C LYS A 85 -4.60 -2.00 11.99
N SER A 86 -4.39 -3.04 11.18
CA SER A 86 -3.12 -3.31 10.49
C SER A 86 -2.99 -2.58 9.15
N ILE A 87 -3.65 -1.44 8.97
CA ILE A 87 -3.70 -0.70 7.69
C ILE A 87 -2.32 -0.31 7.15
N MET A 88 -1.33 -0.10 8.03
CA MET A 88 0.05 0.24 7.65
C MET A 88 0.74 -0.89 6.87
N ALA A 89 0.20 -2.12 6.88
CA ALA A 89 0.67 -3.20 6.02
C ALA A 89 0.55 -2.88 4.51
N LEU A 90 -0.31 -1.94 4.13
CA LEU A 90 -0.48 -1.51 2.73
C LEU A 90 0.57 -0.47 2.30
N PHE A 91 1.34 0.08 3.23
CA PHE A 91 2.23 1.21 2.96
C PHE A 91 3.33 0.92 1.92
N PRO A 92 3.94 -0.29 1.85
CA PRO A 92 4.90 -0.62 0.79
C PRO A 92 4.32 -0.48 -0.63
N PHE A 93 3.05 -0.87 -0.84
CA PHE A 93 2.37 -0.72 -2.13
C PHE A 93 2.06 0.73 -2.49
N ILE A 94 2.05 1.63 -1.50
CA ILE A 94 1.79 3.05 -1.70
C ILE A 94 3.10 3.80 -1.95
N GLN A 95 4.17 3.43 -1.24
CA GLN A 95 5.42 4.19 -1.20
C GLN A 95 6.50 3.69 -2.15
N VAL A 96 6.51 2.38 -2.46
CA VAL A 96 7.62 1.76 -3.21
C VAL A 96 7.21 1.36 -4.62
N GLU A 97 5.95 0.96 -4.81
CA GLU A 97 5.43 0.59 -6.12
C GLU A 97 5.56 1.73 -7.14
N GLU A 98 5.71 1.34 -8.41
CA GLU A 98 5.80 2.22 -9.57
C GLU A 98 4.55 2.12 -10.46
N ASP A 99 3.82 0.99 -10.43
CA ASP A 99 2.55 0.84 -11.13
C ASP A 99 1.45 1.74 -10.54
N ALA A 100 1.02 2.72 -11.33
CA ALA A 100 -0.02 3.67 -10.99
C ALA A 100 -1.31 3.04 -10.46
N ASN A 101 -1.76 1.93 -11.07
CA ASN A 101 -3.02 1.29 -10.70
C ASN A 101 -2.90 0.60 -9.34
N ILE A 102 -1.75 -0.01 -9.03
CA ILE A 102 -1.51 -0.62 -7.72
C ILE A 102 -1.47 0.47 -6.63
N ILE A 103 -0.76 1.58 -6.85
CA ILE A 103 -0.70 2.70 -5.89
C ILE A 103 -2.10 3.27 -5.62
N ARG A 104 -2.86 3.51 -6.69
CA ARG A 104 -4.25 4.00 -6.64
C ARG A 104 -5.16 3.04 -5.87
N THR A 105 -5.10 1.74 -6.18
CA THR A 105 -5.88 0.69 -5.49
C THR A 105 -5.48 0.56 -4.02
N ALA A 106 -4.18 0.60 -3.71
CA ALA A 106 -3.70 0.50 -2.33
C ALA A 106 -4.15 1.70 -1.49
N SER A 107 -4.15 2.89 -2.08
CA SER A 107 -4.63 4.13 -1.45
C SER A 107 -6.13 4.05 -1.14
N GLN A 108 -6.96 3.57 -2.08
CA GLN A 108 -8.38 3.32 -1.85
C GLN A 108 -8.61 2.33 -0.69
N PHE A 109 -7.90 1.19 -0.70
CA PHE A 109 -8.00 0.20 0.38
C PHE A 109 -7.56 0.78 1.72
N PHE A 110 -6.48 1.55 1.74
CA PHE A 110 -5.97 2.17 2.96
C PHE A 110 -7.00 3.08 3.62
N VAL A 111 -7.62 3.99 2.86
CA VAL A 111 -8.64 4.89 3.41
C VAL A 111 -9.87 4.11 3.85
N ASN A 112 -10.40 3.20 3.02
CA ASN A 112 -11.57 2.38 3.36
C ASN A 112 -11.36 1.58 4.66
N LEU A 113 -10.20 0.95 4.82
CA LEU A 113 -9.88 0.18 6.02
C LEU A 113 -9.63 1.11 7.23
N SER A 114 -9.06 2.29 7.01
CA SER A 114 -8.87 3.28 8.07
C SER A 114 -10.21 3.77 8.63
N ILE A 115 -11.23 3.97 7.78
CA ILE A 115 -12.58 4.34 8.24
C ILE A 115 -13.14 3.26 9.17
N ILE A 116 -12.97 1.99 8.82
CA ILE A 116 -13.42 0.85 9.63
C ILE A 116 -12.66 0.80 10.98
N SER A 117 -11.34 0.95 10.93
CA SER A 117 -10.48 0.88 12.11
C SER A 117 -10.70 2.03 13.09
N ASN A 118 -10.77 3.25 12.57
CA ASN A 118 -10.73 4.48 13.36
C ASN A 118 -12.11 5.11 13.56
N LYS A 119 -13.15 4.60 12.88
CA LYS A 119 -14.52 5.13 12.90
C LYS A 119 -14.60 6.61 12.49
N GLU A 120 -13.63 7.08 11.70
CA GLU A 120 -13.55 8.44 11.21
C GLU A 120 -13.38 8.42 9.69
N ALA A 121 -14.32 9.07 8.99
CA ALA A 121 -14.42 9.09 7.53
C ALA A 121 -13.15 9.58 6.80
N VAL A 122 -12.39 10.46 7.43
CA VAL A 122 -11.22 11.12 6.80
C VAL A 122 -9.88 10.66 7.39
N SER A 123 -9.89 9.71 8.33
CA SER A 123 -8.67 9.30 9.06
C SER A 123 -7.55 8.84 8.11
N GLY A 124 -7.86 7.96 7.15
CA GLY A 124 -6.87 7.46 6.21
C GLY A 124 -6.46 8.53 5.18
N ALA A 125 -7.42 9.35 4.76
CA ALA A 125 -7.15 10.45 3.83
C ALA A 125 -6.18 11.46 4.44
N LYS A 126 -6.33 11.82 5.72
CA LYS A 126 -5.40 12.72 6.43
C LYS A 126 -3.97 12.18 6.43
N ILE A 127 -3.79 10.88 6.68
CA ILE A 127 -2.47 10.24 6.69
C ILE A 127 -1.82 10.32 5.29
N LEU A 128 -2.57 9.97 4.25
CA LEU A 128 -2.06 9.97 2.88
C LEU A 128 -1.84 11.40 2.32
N LEU A 129 -2.65 12.37 2.73
CA LEU A 129 -2.44 13.76 2.37
C LEU A 129 -1.20 14.34 3.05
N GLU A 130 -0.92 13.96 4.29
CA GLU A 130 0.33 14.35 4.97
C GLU A 130 1.56 13.76 4.28
N LEU A 131 1.43 12.55 3.74
CA LEU A 131 2.47 11.92 2.94
C LEU A 131 2.77 12.72 1.66
N ILE A 132 1.72 13.13 0.94
CA ILE A 132 1.83 13.94 -0.29
C ILE A 132 2.47 15.30 -0.01
N LYS A 133 2.22 15.93 1.14
CA LYS A 133 2.83 17.24 1.46
C LYS A 133 4.35 17.19 1.54
N ASN A 134 4.94 16.01 1.79
CA ASN A 134 6.39 15.85 1.79
C ASN A 134 6.98 15.87 0.38
N ASP A 135 6.18 15.59 -0.65
CA ASP A 135 6.59 15.68 -2.05
C ASP A 135 5.41 16.02 -2.98
N LEU A 136 5.17 17.33 -3.14
CA LEU A 136 4.06 17.88 -3.92
C LEU A 136 4.27 17.75 -5.44
N ASN A 137 5.46 17.36 -5.90
CA ASN A 137 5.78 17.20 -7.33
C ASN A 137 5.85 15.73 -7.78
N ASP A 138 6.03 14.77 -6.87
CA ASP A 138 6.11 13.33 -7.20
C ASP A 138 4.85 12.84 -7.94
N ALA A 139 5.02 12.20 -9.10
CA ALA A 139 3.95 11.54 -9.85
C ALA A 139 3.13 10.54 -9.00
N ARG A 140 3.77 9.87 -8.03
CA ARG A 140 3.09 8.99 -7.07
C ARG A 140 2.01 9.72 -6.28
N SER A 141 2.26 10.97 -5.90
CA SER A 141 1.26 11.81 -5.21
C SER A 141 -0.02 11.94 -6.03
N ALA A 142 0.07 12.00 -7.35
CA ALA A 142 -1.11 12.00 -8.23
C ALA A 142 -1.91 10.69 -8.14
N TYR A 143 -1.24 9.53 -8.13
CA TYR A 143 -1.91 8.23 -8.05
C TYR A 143 -2.55 7.97 -6.69
N ILE A 144 -1.93 8.46 -5.61
CA ILE A 144 -2.54 8.48 -4.28
C ILE A 144 -3.82 9.34 -4.33
N LEU A 145 -3.75 10.56 -4.86
CA LEU A 145 -4.90 11.47 -4.97
C LEU A 145 -6.04 10.88 -5.81
N LEU A 146 -5.75 10.25 -6.94
CA LEU A 146 -6.75 9.54 -7.74
C LEU A 146 -7.42 8.44 -6.91
N GLY A 147 -6.65 7.69 -6.12
CA GLY A 147 -7.20 6.68 -5.23
C GLY A 147 -8.14 7.25 -4.16
N LEU A 148 -7.83 8.44 -3.63
CA LEU A 148 -8.73 9.12 -2.68
C LEU A 148 -10.03 9.59 -3.36
N LEU A 149 -9.94 10.12 -4.58
CA LEU A 149 -11.09 10.66 -5.32
C LEU A 149 -12.05 9.59 -5.82
N ASP A 150 -11.56 8.39 -6.16
CA ASP A 150 -12.39 7.27 -6.61
C ASP A 150 -13.34 6.72 -5.55
N MET A 151 -13.11 7.07 -4.28
CA MET A 151 -13.95 6.62 -3.19
C MET A 151 -15.36 7.22 -3.21
N ASP A 152 -15.57 8.26 -4.03
CA ASP A 152 -16.82 9.00 -4.14
C ASP A 152 -17.37 9.40 -2.76
N ASN A 153 -16.48 9.99 -1.94
CA ASN A 153 -16.79 10.40 -0.58
C ASN A 153 -16.58 11.91 -0.40
N ASP A 154 -17.66 12.64 -0.23
CA ASP A 154 -17.63 14.12 -0.11
C ASP A 154 -16.66 14.64 0.95
N LYS A 155 -16.53 13.94 2.08
CA LYS A 155 -15.61 14.36 3.15
C LYS A 155 -14.16 14.16 2.74
N VAL A 156 -13.83 13.08 2.04
CA VAL A 156 -12.48 12.84 1.50
C VAL A 156 -12.18 13.82 0.38
N ASN A 157 -13.12 14.03 -0.55
CA ASN A 157 -13.00 14.99 -1.65
C ASN A 157 -12.75 16.41 -1.13
N ALA A 158 -13.47 16.80 -0.07
CA ALA A 158 -13.24 18.09 0.59
C ALA A 158 -11.80 18.20 1.14
N GLN A 159 -11.26 17.15 1.77
CA GLN A 159 -9.87 17.17 2.25
C GLN A 159 -8.85 17.27 1.12
N VAL A 160 -9.07 16.54 0.03
CA VAL A 160 -8.21 16.56 -1.17
C VAL A 160 -8.18 17.96 -1.79
N SER A 161 -9.33 18.63 -1.89
CA SER A 161 -9.42 19.97 -2.49
C SER A 161 -8.57 21.03 -1.79
N LEU A 162 -8.29 20.86 -0.48
CA LEU A 162 -7.52 21.82 0.32
C LEU A 162 -6.05 21.93 -0.11
N ILE A 163 -5.52 20.93 -0.83
CA ILE A 163 -4.12 20.90 -1.25
C ILE A 163 -3.92 21.17 -2.74
N TYR A 164 -4.98 21.29 -3.54
CA TYR A 164 -4.92 21.46 -5.00
C TYR A 164 -4.06 22.65 -5.46
N SER A 165 -4.17 23.78 -4.76
CA SER A 165 -3.38 24.97 -5.08
C SER A 165 -1.88 24.75 -4.88
N GLN A 166 -1.50 23.84 -3.98
CA GLN A 166 -0.12 23.54 -3.59
C GLN A 166 0.54 22.48 -4.49
N LEU A 167 -0.25 21.73 -5.27
CA LEU A 167 0.27 20.64 -6.11
C LEU A 167 1.20 21.15 -7.21
N GLY A 168 2.22 20.34 -7.49
CA GLY A 168 3.14 20.47 -8.61
C GLY A 168 2.48 20.40 -9.98
N SER A 169 3.17 20.90 -11.01
CA SER A 169 2.70 20.85 -12.40
C SER A 169 2.55 19.42 -12.91
N GLU A 170 3.47 18.53 -12.55
CA GLU A 170 3.44 17.11 -12.94
C GLU A 170 2.20 16.42 -12.36
N VAL A 171 1.98 16.55 -11.05
CA VAL A 171 0.80 16.00 -10.36
C VAL A 171 -0.49 16.53 -10.98
N LYS A 172 -0.60 17.85 -11.19
CA LYS A 172 -1.77 18.48 -11.83
C LYS A 172 -2.02 17.93 -13.24
N THR A 173 -0.97 17.71 -14.02
CA THR A 173 -1.07 17.16 -15.38
C THR A 173 -1.63 15.74 -15.35
N ILE A 174 -1.11 14.88 -14.46
CA ILE A 174 -1.60 13.50 -14.32
C ILE A 174 -3.08 13.49 -13.91
N LEU A 175 -3.45 14.29 -12.92
CA LEU A 175 -4.83 14.41 -12.45
C LEU A 175 -5.78 14.88 -13.56
N HIS A 176 -5.41 15.92 -14.31
CA HIS A 176 -6.20 16.43 -15.43
C HIS A 176 -6.38 15.38 -16.53
N ASN A 177 -5.32 14.65 -16.90
CA ASN A 177 -5.37 13.56 -17.87
C ASN A 177 -6.25 12.38 -17.43
N ASN A 178 -6.52 12.28 -16.13
CA ASN A 178 -7.44 11.31 -15.53
C ASN A 178 -8.84 11.90 -15.26
N GLY A 179 -9.16 13.07 -15.83
CA GLY A 179 -10.50 13.67 -15.77
C GLY A 179 -10.81 14.45 -14.47
N VAL A 180 -9.82 14.66 -13.61
CA VAL A 180 -9.99 15.46 -12.39
C VAL A 180 -9.94 16.95 -12.76
N LYS A 181 -10.99 17.68 -12.36
CA LYS A 181 -11.02 19.14 -12.45
C LYS A 181 -10.41 19.71 -11.17
N ILE A 182 -9.28 20.41 -11.33
CA ILE A 182 -8.50 21.03 -10.25
C ILE A 182 -8.77 22.53 -10.22
#